data_AF-A0A963PJC1-F1
#
_entry.id   AF-A0A963PJC1-F1
#
_cell.length_a   1.000
_cell.length_b   1.000
_cell.length_c   1.000
_cell.angle_alpha   90.00
_cell.angle_beta   90.00
_cell.angle_gamma   90.00
#
_symmetry.space_group_name_H-M   'P 1'
#
loop_
_entity.id
_entity.type
_entity.pdbx_description
1 polymer ?
#
loop_
_entity_poly.entity_id
_entity_poly.type
_entity_poly.pdbx_seq_one_letter_code
_entity_poly.pdbx_strand_id
1 'polypeptide(L)'
;MIRGSFASALLAPLLAVMLAAPPAQAQAPAAAAADAAAPAQAVDPAVIQALKDMGAQLQSLKRFGVSVELSGERVLVDGQKLQHTATADLDVVRPNRLFVLMSSARSTRELSFDGKTVTLYTPAQKYYSSAEFSGSIGEVIDGLKTRFDVEVPLSDLFLWGTDLAPLDGIESAMNAGQDIIGDDLCDHYAFRQG
;
A
#
# COMPACT_ATOMS: atom_id res chain seq x y z
N MET A 1 4.41 -28.67 41.08
CA MET A 1 3.52 -28.98 42.23
C MET A 1 2.21 -28.27 41.93
N ILE A 2 1.05 -28.90 41.78
CA ILE A 2 0.41 -29.88 42.65
C ILE A 2 -0.29 -30.96 41.80
N ARG A 3 -0.10 -32.21 42.23
CA ARG A 3 -0.69 -33.44 41.69
C ARG A 3 -2.11 -33.60 42.25
N GLY A 4 -3.04 -34.06 41.42
CA GLY A 4 -4.29 -34.69 41.86
C GLY A 4 -4.39 -36.08 41.23
N SER A 5 -4.11 -37.11 42.02
CA SER A 5 -4.22 -38.53 41.67
C SER A 5 -5.31 -39.13 42.55
N PHE A 6 -6.28 -39.83 41.96
CA PHE A 6 -7.00 -40.90 42.66
C PHE A 6 -7.24 -42.06 41.71
N ALA A 7 -6.99 -43.24 42.27
CA ALA A 7 -6.73 -44.51 41.63
C ALA A 7 -7.98 -45.40 41.54
N SER A 8 -7.94 -46.32 40.56
CA SER A 8 -8.33 -47.75 40.62
C SER A 8 -9.78 -48.13 41.03
N ALA A 9 -10.45 -49.16 40.51
CA ALA A 9 -10.01 -50.40 39.87
C ALA A 9 -11.19 -51.13 39.17
N LEU A 10 -10.83 -52.25 38.51
CA LEU A 10 -11.58 -53.52 38.33
C LEU A 10 -12.36 -53.80 37.02
N LEU A 11 -11.65 -54.54 36.15
CA LEU A 11 -11.99 -55.80 35.45
C LEU A 11 -13.33 -56.02 34.71
N ALA A 12 -13.14 -56.40 33.43
CA ALA A 12 -14.02 -56.95 32.38
C ALA A 12 -14.71 -58.31 32.76
N PRO A 13 -15.49 -59.04 31.91
CA PRO A 13 -15.59 -58.98 30.41
C PRO A 13 -16.97 -59.38 29.78
N LEU A 14 -16.96 -59.63 28.45
CA LEU A 14 -18.00 -60.19 27.55
C LEU A 14 -19.18 -59.24 27.23
N LEU A 15 -19.61 -59.03 25.98
CA LEU A 15 -19.96 -60.02 24.96
C LEU A 15 -20.03 -59.31 23.58
N ALA A 16 -19.55 -59.97 22.53
CA ALA A 16 -19.64 -59.50 21.15
C ALA A 16 -21.05 -59.70 20.57
N VAL A 17 -21.56 -58.69 19.86
CA VAL A 17 -22.58 -58.85 18.82
C VAL A 17 -22.17 -57.99 17.63
N MET A 18 -21.70 -58.64 16.57
CA MET A 18 -21.46 -58.05 15.26
C MET A 18 -22.80 -57.93 14.52
N LEU A 19 -23.31 -56.71 14.36
CA LEU A 19 -24.40 -56.43 13.43
C LEU A 19 -23.80 -56.03 12.08
N ALA A 20 -23.94 -56.90 11.09
CA ALA A 20 -23.56 -56.63 9.71
C ALA A 20 -24.49 -55.56 9.11
N ALA A 21 -23.95 -54.36 8.85
CA ALA A 21 -24.62 -53.33 8.06
C ALA A 21 -24.37 -53.56 6.56
N PRO A 22 -25.38 -53.36 5.68
CA PRO A 22 -25.20 -53.45 4.24
C PRO A 22 -24.28 -52.32 3.74
N PRO A 23 -23.54 -52.52 2.63
CA PRO A 23 -22.67 -51.48 2.09
C PRO A 23 -23.55 -50.33 1.57
N ALA A 24 -23.49 -49.19 2.24
CA ALA A 24 -23.92 -47.93 1.67
C ALA A 24 -23.01 -47.62 0.47
N GLN A 25 -23.58 -47.59 -0.73
CA GLN A 25 -22.88 -47.09 -1.91
C GLN A 25 -22.54 -45.62 -1.64
N ALA A 26 -21.24 -45.34 -1.46
CA ALA A 26 -20.74 -43.98 -1.45
C ALA A 26 -20.93 -43.40 -2.86
N GLN A 27 -22.00 -42.62 -3.04
CA GLN A 27 -22.10 -41.73 -4.19
C GLN A 27 -20.98 -40.70 -4.05
N ALA A 28 -19.94 -40.87 -4.89
CA ALA A 28 -18.90 -39.88 -5.05
C ALA A 28 -19.58 -38.53 -5.39
N PRO A 29 -19.15 -37.42 -4.77
CA PRO A 29 -19.62 -36.11 -5.20
C PRO A 29 -19.27 -35.97 -6.67
N ALA A 30 -20.26 -35.71 -7.52
CA ALA A 30 -20.01 -35.27 -8.87
C ALA A 30 -19.13 -34.01 -8.76
N ALA A 31 -17.88 -34.11 -9.22
CA ALA A 31 -17.04 -32.95 -9.39
C ALA A 31 -17.80 -32.01 -10.33
N ALA A 32 -18.32 -30.92 -9.77
CA ALA A 32 -18.76 -29.80 -10.57
C ALA A 32 -17.54 -29.41 -11.40
N ALA A 33 -17.64 -29.61 -12.72
CA ALA A 33 -16.69 -29.04 -13.65
C ALA A 33 -16.72 -27.53 -13.37
N ALA A 34 -15.65 -27.02 -12.76
CA ALA A 34 -15.43 -25.60 -12.71
C ALA A 34 -15.41 -25.15 -14.18
N ASP A 35 -16.38 -24.33 -14.56
CA ASP A 35 -16.32 -23.60 -15.81
C ASP A 35 -14.92 -22.98 -15.87
N ALA A 36 -14.14 -23.40 -16.86
CA ALA A 36 -12.86 -22.78 -17.15
C ALA A 36 -13.17 -21.34 -17.54
N ALA A 37 -13.09 -20.45 -16.56
CA ALA A 37 -13.22 -19.03 -16.75
C ALA A 37 -12.29 -18.65 -17.92
N ALA A 38 -12.84 -17.89 -18.88
CA ALA A 38 -12.04 -17.26 -19.92
C ALA A 38 -10.81 -16.63 -19.26
N PRO A 39 -9.62 -16.68 -19.89
CA PRO A 39 -8.42 -16.14 -19.28
C PRO A 39 -8.71 -14.71 -18.87
N ALA A 40 -8.68 -14.45 -17.55
CA ALA A 40 -8.89 -13.11 -17.03
C ALA A 40 -7.91 -12.20 -17.76
N GLN A 41 -8.44 -11.16 -18.40
CA GLN A 41 -7.60 -10.17 -19.04
C GLN A 41 -6.67 -9.65 -17.95
N ALA A 42 -5.36 -9.84 -18.12
CA ALA A 42 -4.39 -9.58 -17.05
C ALA A 42 -4.52 -8.15 -16.50
N VAL A 43 -4.95 -7.23 -17.38
CA VAL A 43 -5.33 -5.85 -17.10
C VAL A 43 -6.84 -5.70 -17.25
N ASP A 44 -7.53 -5.48 -16.13
CA ASP A 44 -8.94 -5.11 -16.11
C ASP A 44 -9.11 -3.62 -16.53
N PRO A 45 -9.82 -3.33 -17.64
CA PRO A 45 -10.01 -1.97 -18.10
C PRO A 45 -10.79 -1.08 -17.12
N ALA A 46 -11.69 -1.64 -16.30
CA ALA A 46 -12.44 -0.88 -15.31
C ALA A 46 -11.52 -0.36 -14.19
N VAL A 47 -10.52 -1.14 -13.80
CA VAL A 47 -9.51 -0.76 -12.80
C VAL A 47 -8.60 0.34 -13.33
N ILE A 48 -8.21 0.26 -14.61
CA ILE A 48 -7.48 1.34 -15.29
C ILE A 48 -8.32 2.62 -15.34
N GLN A 49 -9.62 2.50 -15.60
CA GLN A 49 -10.52 3.65 -15.60
C GLN A 49 -10.63 4.27 -14.20
N ALA A 50 -10.78 3.46 -13.15
CA ALA A 50 -10.82 3.96 -11.78
C ALA A 50 -9.54 4.72 -11.39
N LEU A 51 -8.37 4.23 -11.81
CA LEU A 51 -7.10 4.93 -11.62
C LEU A 51 -7.07 6.30 -12.34
N LYS A 52 -7.60 6.36 -13.56
CA LYS A 52 -7.73 7.63 -14.32
C LYS A 52 -8.69 8.60 -13.65
N ASP A 53 -9.82 8.12 -13.17
CA ASP A 53 -10.84 8.93 -12.50
C ASP A 53 -10.29 9.52 -11.19
N MET A 54 -9.57 8.71 -10.41
CA MET A 54 -8.84 9.17 -9.22
C MET A 54 -7.81 10.25 -9.60
N GLY A 55 -6.99 10.00 -10.62
CA GLY A 55 -6.02 10.97 -11.12
C GLY A 55 -6.67 12.29 -11.54
N ALA A 56 -7.77 12.23 -12.29
CA ALA A 56 -8.52 13.42 -12.70
C ALA A 56 -9.04 14.22 -11.49
N GLN A 57 -9.53 13.53 -10.45
CA GLN A 57 -9.93 14.21 -9.22
C GLN A 57 -8.76 14.90 -8.53
N LEU A 58 -7.61 14.23 -8.39
CA LEU A 58 -6.41 14.81 -7.79
C LEU A 58 -5.91 16.06 -8.54
N GLN A 59 -6.04 16.10 -9.86
CA GLN A 59 -5.67 17.26 -10.68
C GLN A 59 -6.69 18.41 -10.59
N SER A 60 -7.93 18.13 -10.19
CA SER A 60 -8.96 19.15 -9.96
C SER A 60 -8.65 20.02 -8.73
N LEU A 61 -8.01 19.44 -7.70
CA LEU A 61 -7.69 20.10 -6.44
C LEU A 61 -6.64 21.21 -6.63
N LYS A 62 -6.99 22.45 -6.27
CA LYS A 62 -6.11 23.62 -6.42
C LYS A 62 -5.32 23.98 -5.18
N ARG A 63 -5.93 23.83 -4.01
CA ARG A 63 -5.32 24.09 -2.71
C ARG A 63 -5.84 23.06 -1.71
N PHE A 64 -4.92 22.34 -1.09
CA PHE A 64 -5.26 21.25 -0.17
C PHE A 64 -4.09 20.96 0.76
N GLY A 65 -4.38 20.30 1.87
CA GLY A 65 -3.39 19.76 2.80
C GLY A 65 -3.40 18.24 2.77
N VAL A 66 -2.27 17.62 3.07
CA VAL A 66 -2.16 16.16 3.24
C VAL A 66 -1.36 15.88 4.51
N SER A 67 -1.91 15.05 5.39
CA SER A 67 -1.19 14.53 6.55
C SER A 67 -0.91 13.05 6.34
N VAL A 68 0.32 12.65 6.65
CA VAL A 68 0.83 11.31 6.40
C VAL A 68 1.35 10.74 7.71
N GLU A 69 0.88 9.55 8.06
CA GLU A 69 1.51 8.68 9.04
C GLU A 69 2.05 7.45 8.32
N LEU A 70 3.34 7.17 8.53
CA LEU A 70 4.04 6.10 7.85
C LEU A 70 4.64 5.16 8.89
N SER A 71 4.46 3.86 8.68
CA SER A 71 5.31 2.80 9.23
C SER A 71 5.97 2.02 8.10
N GLY A 72 7.30 1.88 8.16
CA GLY A 72 8.07 1.10 7.18
C GLY A 72 9.02 0.14 7.86
N GLU A 73 9.45 -0.91 7.15
CA GLU A 73 10.45 -1.86 7.61
C GLU A 73 11.69 -1.82 6.71
N ARG A 74 12.87 -1.89 7.33
CA ARG A 74 14.11 -2.21 6.62
C ARG A 74 14.54 -3.62 7.01
N VAL A 75 14.71 -4.48 6.02
CA VAL A 75 15.30 -5.81 6.20
C VAL A 75 16.82 -5.69 6.07
N LEU A 76 17.55 -6.10 7.10
CA LEU A 76 19.01 -6.12 7.12
C LEU A 76 19.53 -7.37 6.40
N VAL A 77 20.83 -7.38 6.09
CA VAL A 77 21.48 -8.52 5.39
C VAL A 77 21.36 -9.83 6.17
N ASP A 78 21.28 -9.76 7.51
CA ASP A 78 21.08 -10.91 8.40
C ASP A 78 19.59 -11.32 8.56
N GLY A 79 18.68 -10.66 7.85
CA GLY A 79 17.24 -10.89 7.92
C GLY A 79 16.52 -10.16 9.05
N GLN A 80 17.23 -9.39 9.89
CA GLN A 80 16.57 -8.60 10.93
C GLN A 80 15.69 -7.50 10.31
N LYS A 81 14.47 -7.35 10.82
CA LYS A 81 13.55 -6.29 10.43
C LYS A 81 13.61 -5.12 11.41
N LEU A 82 13.92 -3.93 10.91
CA LEU A 82 13.84 -2.69 11.68
C LEU A 82 12.66 -1.86 11.20
N GLN A 83 11.60 -1.85 12.01
CA GLN A 83 10.47 -0.96 11.81
C GLN A 83 10.88 0.49 12.16
N HIS A 84 10.40 1.43 11.38
CA HIS A 84 10.53 2.86 11.63
C HIS A 84 9.21 3.56 11.31
N THR A 85 8.99 4.68 11.99
CA THR A 85 7.84 5.55 11.73
C THR A 85 8.29 6.94 11.34
N ALA A 86 7.47 7.60 10.55
CA ALA A 86 7.64 8.99 10.17
C ALA A 86 6.27 9.63 9.94
N THR A 87 6.24 10.96 9.97
CA THR A 87 5.08 11.74 9.54
C THR A 87 5.51 12.76 8.49
N ALA A 88 4.56 13.16 7.66
CA ALA A 88 4.72 14.29 6.78
C ALA A 88 3.43 15.11 6.71
N ASP A 89 3.54 16.43 6.79
CA ASP A 89 2.44 17.36 6.50
C ASP A 89 2.79 18.15 5.24
N LEU A 90 1.89 18.15 4.26
CA LEU A 90 2.05 18.83 2.99
C LEU A 90 1.00 19.93 2.86
N ASP A 91 1.43 21.14 2.53
CA ASP A 91 0.58 22.25 2.11
C ASP A 91 0.79 22.52 0.63
N VAL A 92 -0.27 22.39 -0.16
CA VAL A 92 -0.21 22.44 -1.62
C VAL A 92 -1.01 23.62 -2.14
N VAL A 93 -0.40 24.40 -3.03
CA VAL A 93 -1.11 25.34 -3.93
C VAL A 93 -0.62 25.12 -5.36
N ARG A 94 -1.47 24.53 -6.20
CA ARG A 94 -1.15 24.32 -7.61
C ARG A 94 -1.08 25.65 -8.38
N PRO A 95 -0.25 25.73 -9.43
CA PRO A 95 0.59 24.65 -9.93
C PRO A 95 1.91 24.50 -9.19
N ASN A 96 2.36 25.48 -8.40
CA ASN A 96 3.79 25.68 -8.15
C ASN A 96 4.17 26.15 -6.74
N ARG A 97 3.34 25.93 -5.72
CA ARG A 97 3.77 26.12 -4.32
C ARG A 97 3.53 24.88 -3.49
N LEU A 98 4.55 24.46 -2.77
CA LEU A 98 4.53 23.28 -1.91
C LEU A 98 5.32 23.59 -0.65
N PHE A 99 4.79 23.22 0.50
CA PHE A 99 5.55 23.10 1.74
C PHE A 99 5.37 21.69 2.29
N VAL A 100 6.44 21.08 2.75
CA VAL A 100 6.44 19.73 3.33
C VAL A 100 7.24 19.75 4.62
N LEU A 101 6.61 19.39 5.73
CA LEU A 101 7.28 19.15 7.00
C LEU A 101 7.39 17.64 7.22
N MET A 102 8.60 17.10 7.16
CA MET A 102 8.89 15.69 7.40
C MET A 102 9.47 15.51 8.79
N SER A 103 8.91 14.59 9.57
CA SER A 103 9.36 14.31 10.93
C SER A 103 9.51 12.82 11.22
N SER A 104 10.54 12.48 11.98
CA SER A 104 10.75 11.15 12.54
C SER A 104 11.47 11.29 13.88
N ALA A 105 11.59 10.19 14.62
CA ALA A 105 12.39 10.16 15.85
C ALA A 105 13.87 10.57 15.66
N ARG A 106 14.39 10.52 14.42
CA ARG A 106 15.80 10.80 14.11
C ARG A 106 16.06 12.15 13.46
N SER A 107 15.06 12.76 12.83
CA SER A 107 15.25 14.02 12.10
C SER A 107 13.94 14.71 11.76
N THR A 108 13.99 16.03 11.69
CA THR A 108 13.01 16.90 11.05
C THR A 108 13.63 17.56 9.82
N ARG A 109 12.87 17.66 8.73
CA ARG A 109 13.27 18.32 7.48
C ARG A 109 12.09 19.09 6.92
N GLU A 110 12.38 20.24 6.33
CA GLU A 110 11.39 21.09 5.67
C GLU A 110 11.76 21.22 4.20
N LEU A 111 10.83 20.92 3.30
CA LEU A 111 10.98 21.17 1.86
C LEU A 111 9.96 22.23 1.45
N SER A 112 10.44 23.29 0.81
CA SER A 112 9.58 24.36 0.29
C SER A 112 9.84 24.59 -1.18
N PHE A 113 8.79 24.91 -1.93
CA PHE A 113 8.85 25.40 -3.30
C PHE A 113 7.93 26.62 -3.41
N ASP A 114 8.47 27.74 -3.87
CA ASP A 114 7.75 29.02 -3.95
C ASP A 114 7.31 29.40 -5.38
N GLY A 115 7.56 28.51 -6.35
CA GLY A 115 7.33 28.71 -7.78
C GLY A 115 8.59 29.00 -8.58
N LYS A 116 9.73 29.19 -7.90
CA LYS A 116 11.03 29.49 -8.51
C LYS A 116 12.19 28.75 -7.84
N THR A 117 12.18 28.66 -6.51
CA THR A 117 13.26 28.08 -5.74
C THR A 117 12.71 26.95 -4.88
N VAL A 118 13.36 25.78 -4.95
CA VAL A 118 13.15 24.71 -3.97
C VAL A 118 14.21 24.85 -2.89
N THR A 119 13.81 24.77 -1.63
CA THR A 119 14.72 24.75 -0.48
C THR A 119 14.43 23.56 0.40
N LEU A 120 15.46 22.76 0.69
CA LEU A 120 15.45 21.72 1.71
C LEU A 120 16.23 22.21 2.93
N TYR A 121 15.57 22.29 4.07
CA TYR A 121 16.13 22.75 5.33
C TYR A 121 16.12 21.63 6.37
N THR A 122 17.20 21.51 7.14
CA THR A 122 17.30 20.61 8.29
C THR A 122 17.55 21.41 9.56
N PRO A 123 16.51 21.69 10.38
CA PRO A 123 16.60 22.59 11.53
C PRO A 123 17.69 22.24 12.54
N ALA A 124 17.81 20.96 12.88
CA ALA A 124 18.81 20.49 13.86
C ALA A 124 20.26 20.81 13.45
N GLN A 125 20.53 20.89 12.15
CA GLN A 125 21.85 21.21 11.61
C GLN A 125 22.02 22.69 11.25
N LYS A 126 20.94 23.48 11.31
CA LYS A 126 20.88 24.87 10.80
C LYS A 126 21.42 24.97 9.36
N TYR A 127 21.17 23.95 8.56
CA TYR A 127 21.72 23.81 7.21
C TYR A 127 20.58 23.71 6.19
N TYR A 128 20.73 24.40 5.07
CA TYR A 128 19.80 24.33 3.95
C TYR A 128 20.54 24.19 2.62
N SER A 129 19.83 23.68 1.62
CA SER A 129 20.25 23.67 0.23
C SER A 129 19.11 24.16 -0.63
N SER A 130 19.44 24.93 -1.67
CA SER A 130 18.46 25.51 -2.58
C SER A 130 18.86 25.28 -4.02
N ALA A 131 17.86 25.11 -4.89
CA ALA A 131 18.03 25.02 -6.32
C ALA A 131 16.88 25.75 -7.03
N GLU A 132 17.20 26.37 -8.16
CA GLU A 132 16.19 26.97 -9.04
C GLU A 132 15.47 25.87 -9.83
N PHE A 133 14.14 25.98 -9.84
CA PHE A 133 13.21 25.12 -10.56
C PHE A 133 12.08 25.98 -11.14
N SER A 134 11.46 25.48 -12.20
CA SER A 134 10.29 26.12 -12.80
C SER A 134 9.27 25.07 -13.18
N GLY A 135 8.02 25.50 -13.35
CA GLY A 135 6.92 24.62 -13.75
C GLY A 135 6.02 24.24 -12.59
N SER A 136 5.30 23.14 -12.80
CA SER A 136 4.39 22.53 -11.85
C SER A 136 5.13 21.76 -10.75
N ILE A 137 4.45 21.49 -9.64
CA ILE A 137 4.96 20.66 -8.55
C ILE A 137 5.37 19.27 -9.06
N GLY A 138 4.63 18.68 -10.00
CA GLY A 138 4.97 17.38 -10.59
C GLY A 138 6.32 17.42 -11.32
N GLU A 139 6.56 18.42 -12.15
CA GLU A 139 7.84 18.62 -12.85
C GLU A 139 8.99 18.89 -11.88
N VAL A 140 8.73 19.64 -10.80
CA VAL A 140 9.74 19.87 -9.75
C VAL A 140 10.07 18.58 -8.99
N ILE A 141 9.07 17.78 -8.64
CA ILE A 141 9.27 16.49 -7.97
C ILE A 141 10.11 15.55 -8.84
N ASP A 142 9.77 15.41 -10.13
CA ASP A 142 10.55 14.62 -11.08
C ASP A 142 11.99 15.14 -11.19
N GLY A 143 12.16 16.46 -11.31
CA GLY A 143 13.47 17.10 -11.36
C GLY A 143 14.31 16.92 -10.08
N LEU A 144 13.69 16.91 -8.90
CA LEU A 144 14.35 16.63 -7.63
C LEU A 144 14.84 15.17 -7.56
N LYS A 145 14.00 14.22 -7.98
CA LYS A 145 14.36 12.81 -8.02
C LYS A 145 15.49 12.54 -9.01
N THR A 146 15.36 13.03 -10.24
CA THR A 146 16.33 12.75 -11.32
C THR A 146 17.68 13.44 -11.11
N ARG A 147 17.71 14.67 -10.58
CA ARG A 147 18.96 15.46 -10.47
C ARG A 147 19.66 15.27 -9.13
N PHE A 148 18.91 14.99 -8.06
CA PHE A 148 19.43 15.00 -6.69
C PHE A 148 19.07 13.75 -5.88
N ASP A 149 18.34 12.79 -6.45
CA ASP A 149 17.80 11.62 -5.75
C ASP A 149 16.98 11.99 -4.50
N VAL A 150 16.32 13.15 -4.54
CA VAL A 150 15.46 13.64 -3.47
C VAL A 150 14.04 13.16 -3.76
N GLU A 151 13.53 12.28 -2.90
CA GLU A 151 12.14 11.84 -2.93
C GLU A 151 11.26 12.78 -2.09
N VAL A 152 10.18 13.26 -2.70
CA VAL A 152 9.11 13.97 -2.01
C VAL A 152 8.05 12.95 -1.59
N PRO A 153 7.62 12.92 -0.31
CA PRO A 153 6.56 12.02 0.14
C PRO A 153 5.29 12.16 -0.70
N LEU A 154 4.64 11.04 -1.03
CA LEU A 154 3.43 11.00 -1.85
C LEU A 154 3.57 11.71 -3.20
N SER A 155 4.74 11.60 -3.84
CA SER A 155 5.00 12.15 -5.18
C SER A 155 3.92 11.78 -6.19
N ASP A 156 3.41 10.56 -6.13
CA ASP A 156 2.40 10.04 -7.05
C ASP A 156 1.11 10.87 -7.07
N LEU A 157 0.74 11.50 -5.95
CA LEU A 157 -0.41 12.41 -5.85
C LEU A 157 -0.33 13.56 -6.87
N PHE A 158 0.89 13.97 -7.20
CA PHE A 158 1.15 15.07 -8.12
C PHE A 158 1.28 14.60 -9.57
N LEU A 159 1.67 13.34 -9.78
CA LEU A 159 1.90 12.73 -11.09
C LEU A 159 0.63 12.07 -11.66
N TRP A 160 -0.16 11.39 -10.84
CA TRP A 160 -1.39 10.71 -11.27
C TRP A 160 -2.36 11.67 -11.95
N GLY A 161 -2.89 11.26 -13.11
CA GLY A 161 -3.74 12.11 -13.95
C GLY A 161 -2.98 13.10 -14.84
N THR A 162 -1.65 13.00 -14.92
CA THR A 162 -0.80 13.72 -15.88
C THR A 162 -0.03 12.74 -16.76
N ASP A 163 0.62 13.25 -17.81
CA ASP A 163 1.49 12.46 -18.69
C ASP A 163 2.74 11.92 -17.98
N LEU A 164 3.02 12.38 -16.75
CA LEU A 164 4.13 11.88 -15.92
C LEU A 164 3.74 10.63 -15.11
N ALA A 165 2.47 10.21 -15.10
CA ALA A 165 2.06 9.00 -14.39
C ALA A 165 2.58 7.75 -15.13
N PRO A 166 3.29 6.83 -14.48
CA PRO A 166 3.88 5.66 -15.14
C PRO A 166 2.82 4.56 -15.36
N LEU A 167 1.82 4.82 -16.22
CA LEU A 167 0.72 3.88 -16.45
C LEU A 167 1.01 2.87 -17.57
N ASP A 168 1.94 3.17 -18.47
CA ASP A 168 2.22 2.34 -19.65
C ASP A 168 2.89 1.00 -19.32
N GLY A 169 3.49 0.87 -18.14
CA GLY A 169 4.15 -0.35 -17.67
C GLY A 169 3.24 -1.35 -16.93
N ILE A 170 1.91 -1.12 -16.90
CA ILE A 170 0.98 -2.00 -16.19
C ILE A 170 0.80 -3.31 -16.95
N GLU A 171 1.39 -4.37 -16.42
CA GLU A 171 1.25 -5.74 -16.93
C GLU A 171 0.03 -6.47 -16.34
N SER A 172 -0.41 -6.05 -15.15
CA SER A 172 -1.63 -6.56 -14.54
C SER A 172 -2.34 -5.50 -13.69
N ALA A 173 -3.66 -5.47 -13.78
CA ALA A 173 -4.55 -4.63 -12.97
C ALA A 173 -5.80 -5.42 -12.62
N MET A 174 -6.14 -5.49 -11.33
CA MET A 174 -7.34 -6.19 -10.86
C MET A 174 -7.97 -5.48 -9.67
N ASN A 175 -9.28 -5.67 -9.50
CA ASN A 175 -9.96 -5.38 -8.25
C ASN A 175 -9.74 -6.57 -7.29
N ALA A 176 -9.06 -6.31 -6.18
CA ALA A 176 -8.72 -7.28 -5.14
C ALA A 176 -9.82 -7.44 -4.07
N GLY A 177 -10.95 -6.75 -4.23
CA GLY A 177 -12.07 -6.72 -3.30
C GLY A 177 -12.28 -5.33 -2.72
N GLN A 178 -12.87 -5.28 -1.52
CA GLN A 178 -13.15 -4.03 -0.82
C GLN A 178 -12.55 -4.09 0.57
N ASP A 179 -12.14 -2.93 1.08
CA ASP A 179 -11.60 -2.77 2.43
C ASP A 179 -12.14 -1.48 3.07
N ILE A 180 -11.97 -1.34 4.38
CA ILE A 180 -12.43 -0.17 5.14
C ILE A 180 -11.22 0.72 5.44
N ILE A 181 -11.26 1.97 4.95
CA ILE A 181 -10.24 2.98 5.21
C ILE A 181 -10.87 4.07 6.08
N GLY A 182 -10.51 4.10 7.37
CA GLY A 182 -11.19 4.93 8.35
C GLY A 182 -12.63 4.46 8.53
N ASP A 183 -13.59 5.30 8.15
CA ASP A 183 -15.03 4.99 8.22
C ASP A 183 -15.64 4.67 6.84
N ASP A 184 -14.85 4.69 5.76
CA ASP A 184 -15.32 4.55 4.38
C ASP A 184 -15.02 3.14 3.82
N LEU A 185 -15.99 2.57 3.10
CA LEU A 185 -15.81 1.35 2.31
C LEU A 185 -15.19 1.71 0.95
N CYS A 186 -14.03 1.14 0.65
CA CYS A 186 -13.21 1.45 -0.50
C CYS A 186 -12.96 0.21 -1.36
N ASP A 187 -12.91 0.38 -2.68
CA ASP A 187 -12.39 -0.65 -3.57
C ASP A 187 -10.87 -0.75 -3.45
N HIS A 188 -10.35 -1.98 -3.44
CA HIS A 188 -8.92 -2.27 -3.39
C HIS A 188 -8.46 -2.66 -4.80
N TYR A 189 -7.66 -1.81 -5.44
CA TYR A 189 -7.06 -2.12 -6.73
C TYR A 189 -5.60 -2.56 -6.59
N ALA A 190 -5.23 -3.65 -7.27
CA ALA A 190 -3.87 -4.17 -7.30
C ALA A 190 -3.28 -4.05 -8.70
N PHE A 191 -2.07 -3.48 -8.78
CA PHE A 191 -1.33 -3.26 -10.02
C PHE A 191 0.03 -3.97 -9.96
N ARG A 192 0.49 -4.52 -11.09
CA ARG A 192 1.82 -5.09 -11.26
C ARG A 192 2.50 -4.48 -12.47
N GLN A 193 3.75 -4.04 -12.28
CA GLN A 193 4.63 -3.47 -13.29
C GLN A 193 5.99 -4.18 -13.22
N GLY A 194 6.68 -4.30 -14.36
CA GLY A 194 7.96 -4.99 -14.52
C GLY A 194 9.03 -4.10 -15.15
#